data_AF-A0A7V7ABN2-F1
#
_entry.id   AF-A0A7V7ABN2-F1
#
_cell.length_a   1.000
_cell.length_b   1.000
_cell.length_c   1.000
_cell.angle_alpha   90.00
_cell.angle_beta   90.00
_cell.angle_gamma   90.00
#
_symmetry.space_group_name_H-M   'P 1'
#
loop_
_entity.id
_entity.type
_entity.pdbx_description
1 polymer ?
#
loop_
_entity_poly.entity_id
_entity_poly.type
_entity_poly.pdbx_seq_one_letter_code
_entity_poly.pdbx_strand_id
1 'polypeptide(L)'
;MVIIDFINVGYGDAILIRDEAAHFQMLVDCGDLTLGEVGCDSARISAANYLRQEGVKRLDLLVISHLHKDHCGGLLDLVEQVEVGELWVNYLAPRRHWGCTFPISDHYPKRARSLLTSLNVFLPALAIMERRGTHMRMLDRTQERGFLS
;
A
#
# COMPACT_ATOMS: atom_id res chain seq x y z
N MET A 1 6.00 23.82 -0.40
CA MET A 1 6.18 23.34 0.99
C MET A 1 6.05 21.82 0.96
N VAL A 2 6.82 21.11 1.78
CA VAL A 2 6.67 19.65 1.93
C VAL A 2 5.89 19.38 3.22
N ILE A 3 4.78 18.66 3.11
CA ILE A 3 3.93 18.22 4.22
C ILE A 3 4.03 16.70 4.33
N ILE A 4 4.12 16.19 5.55
CA ILE A 4 4.18 14.75 5.84
C ILE A 4 3.14 14.43 6.91
N ASP A 5 2.16 13.61 6.56
CA ASP A 5 1.10 13.17 7.46
C ASP A 5 1.28 11.70 7.79
N PHE A 6 1.44 11.41 9.09
CA PHE A 6 1.40 10.05 9.61
C PHE A 6 -0.04 9.71 9.93
N ILE A 7 -0.67 8.90 9.08
CA ILE A 7 -2.09 8.59 9.18
C ILE A 7 -2.28 7.55 10.29
N ASN A 8 -3.21 7.81 11.20
CA ASN A 8 -3.59 6.86 12.24
C ASN A 8 -4.42 5.71 11.65
N VAL A 9 -3.74 4.77 11.00
CA VAL A 9 -4.34 3.56 10.40
C VAL A 9 -4.53 2.42 11.40
N GLY A 10 -4.17 2.62 12.66
CA GLY A 10 -4.18 1.57 13.67
C GLY A 10 -2.84 0.84 13.76
N TYR A 11 -2.67 -0.24 13.00
CA TYR A 11 -1.42 -1.01 12.98
C TYR A 11 -0.64 -0.81 11.69
N GLY A 12 0.68 -0.74 11.85
CA GLY A 12 1.65 -0.47 10.80
C GLY A 12 1.59 0.97 10.30
N ASP A 13 2.02 1.18 9.07
CA ASP A 13 2.31 2.52 8.55
C ASP A 13 1.38 2.91 7.40
N ALA A 14 1.04 4.20 7.34
CA ALA A 14 0.54 4.87 6.15
C ALA A 14 0.94 6.35 6.23
N ILE A 15 1.83 6.78 5.34
CA ILE A 15 2.46 8.09 5.41
C ILE A 15 2.21 8.83 4.09
N LEU A 16 1.41 9.90 4.16
CA LEU A 16 1.16 10.76 3.01
C LEU A 16 2.23 11.85 2.96
N ILE A 17 2.92 11.96 1.83
CA ILE A 17 3.94 12.98 1.56
C ILE A 17 3.43 13.84 0.42
N ARG A 18 3.40 15.16 0.64
CA ARG A 18 2.93 16.14 -0.34
C ARG A 18 3.98 17.19 -0.56
N ASP A 19 4.37 17.40 -1.81
CA ASP A 19 5.14 18.57 -2.23
C ASP A 19 4.24 19.49 -3.04
N GLU A 20 3.83 20.59 -2.42
CA GLU A 20 2.95 21.57 -3.05
C GLU A 20 3.63 22.30 -4.22
N ALA A 21 4.94 22.47 -4.19
CA ALA A 21 5.66 23.19 -5.25
C ALA A 21 5.82 22.32 -6.51
N ALA A 22 6.02 21.02 -6.32
CA ALA A 22 6.11 20.05 -7.40
C ALA A 22 4.73 19.50 -7.84
N HIS A 23 3.65 19.84 -7.12
CA HIS A 23 2.33 19.21 -7.26
C HIS A 23 2.41 17.68 -7.20
N PHE A 24 3.20 17.16 -6.27
CA PHE A 24 3.50 15.74 -6.14
C PHE A 24 2.90 15.16 -4.86
N GLN A 25 2.26 13.99 -4.97
CA GLN A 25 1.64 13.29 -3.85
C GLN A 25 2.06 11.83 -3.82
N MET A 26 2.57 11.40 -2.68
CA MET A 26 3.07 10.05 -2.46
C MET A 26 2.48 9.44 -1.19
N LEU A 27 2.14 8.16 -1.24
CA LEU A 27 1.78 7.39 -0.06
C LEU A 27 2.80 6.27 0.14
N VAL A 28 3.29 6.13 1.37
CA VAL A 28 4.10 4.99 1.81
C VAL A 28 3.25 4.11 2.71
N ASP A 29 3.04 2.87 2.28
CA ASP A 29 2.19 1.87 2.94
C ASP A 29 0.72 2.32 3.11
N CYS A 30 -0.14 1.41 3.57
CA CYS A 30 -1.59 1.57 3.62
C CYS A 30 -2.20 1.17 4.97
N GLY A 31 -1.39 0.70 5.91
CA GLY A 31 -1.85 0.28 7.22
C GLY A 31 -2.79 -0.92 7.23
N ASP A 32 -3.35 -1.20 8.39
CA ASP A 32 -4.55 -2.03 8.54
C ASP A 32 -5.46 -1.55 9.68
N LEU A 33 -6.63 -1.05 9.31
CA LEU A 33 -7.64 -0.53 10.23
C LEU A 33 -8.25 -1.60 11.15
N THR A 34 -8.21 -2.87 10.73
CA THR A 34 -8.89 -4.00 11.36
C THR A 34 -8.03 -4.75 12.36
N LEU A 35 -6.73 -4.45 12.45
CA LEU A 35 -5.82 -5.14 13.35
C LEU A 35 -5.87 -4.58 14.78
N GLY A 36 -5.69 -5.50 15.73
CA GLY A 36 -5.67 -5.27 17.17
C GLY A 36 -6.99 -4.75 17.76
N GLU A 37 -6.97 -4.51 19.07
CA GLU A 37 -8.16 -4.04 19.78
C GLU A 37 -8.48 -2.59 19.42
N VAL A 38 -9.74 -2.33 19.08
CA VAL A 38 -10.23 -1.00 18.70
C VAL A 38 -10.95 -0.41 19.90
N GLY A 39 -10.31 0.54 20.58
CA GLY A 39 -10.97 1.36 21.59
C GLY A 39 -11.91 2.38 20.94
N CYS A 40 -12.96 2.77 21.66
CA CYS A 40 -13.98 3.73 21.22
C CYS A 40 -13.37 5.08 20.77
N ASP A 41 -12.23 5.47 21.36
CA ASP A 41 -11.54 6.74 21.10
C ASP A 41 -10.29 6.59 20.23
N SER A 42 -10.16 5.48 19.49
CA SER A 42 -8.93 5.18 18.75
C SER A 42 -8.63 6.14 17.61
N ALA A 43 -9.61 6.94 17.15
CA ALA A 43 -9.52 7.90 16.05
C ALA A 43 -8.86 7.33 14.77
N ARG A 44 -8.97 6.02 14.56
CA ARG A 44 -8.36 5.36 13.40
C ARG A 44 -9.15 5.65 12.14
N ILE A 45 -8.46 5.76 11.03
CA ILE A 45 -9.04 6.01 9.70
C ILE A 45 -8.28 5.18 8.66
N SER A 46 -8.98 4.63 7.66
CA SER A 46 -8.27 3.98 6.54
C SER A 46 -7.52 5.03 5.72
N ALA A 47 -6.37 4.66 5.14
CA ALA A 47 -5.62 5.55 4.26
C ALA A 47 -6.52 6.11 3.13
N ALA A 48 -7.37 5.27 2.54
CA ALA A 48 -8.33 5.68 1.51
C ALA A 48 -9.28 6.78 1.99
N ASN A 49 -9.86 6.63 3.19
CA ASN A 49 -10.77 7.63 3.75
C ASN A 49 -10.06 8.93 4.12
N TYR A 50 -8.84 8.85 4.65
CA TYR A 50 -8.04 10.03 4.95
C TYR A 50 -7.71 10.82 3.66
N LEU A 51 -7.20 10.14 2.63
CA LEU A 51 -6.93 10.76 1.32
C LEU A 51 -8.20 11.41 0.73
N ARG A 52 -9.35 10.76 0.85
CA ARG A 52 -10.64 11.32 0.42
C ARG A 52 -11.02 12.59 1.19
N GLN A 53 -10.81 12.64 2.50
CA GLN A 53 -11.06 13.84 3.32
C GLN A 53 -10.13 14.99 2.92
N GLU A 54 -8.88 14.67 2.57
CA GLU A 54 -7.88 15.63 2.08
C GLU A 54 -8.08 16.02 0.61
N GLY A 55 -9.11 15.50 -0.08
CA GLY A 55 -9.38 15.78 -1.48
C GLY A 55 -8.40 15.14 -2.48
N VAL A 56 -7.59 14.18 -2.01
CA VAL A 56 -6.61 13.43 -2.82
C VAL A 56 -7.34 12.37 -3.63
N LYS A 57 -7.41 12.57 -4.95
CA LYS A 57 -8.02 11.62 -5.91
C LYS A 57 -7.00 10.76 -6.64
N ARG A 58 -5.75 11.21 -6.70
CA ARG A 58 -4.66 10.56 -7.42
C ARG A 58 -3.37 10.70 -6.62
N LEU A 59 -2.65 9.60 -6.48
CA LEU A 59 -1.27 9.56 -6.03
C LEU A 59 -0.36 9.50 -7.26
N ASP A 60 0.71 10.28 -7.25
CA ASP A 60 1.77 10.15 -8.25
C ASP A 60 2.59 8.88 -7.99
N LEU A 61 2.83 8.58 -6.71
CA LEU A 61 3.58 7.40 -6.29
C LEU A 61 2.93 6.71 -5.08
N LEU A 62 2.75 5.41 -5.16
CA LEU A 62 2.46 4.54 -4.03
C LEU A 62 3.66 3.63 -3.80
N VAL A 63 4.14 3.56 -2.57
CA VAL A 63 5.24 2.66 -2.18
C VAL A 63 4.70 1.66 -1.17
N ILE A 64 4.87 0.36 -1.45
CA ILE A 64 4.61 -0.70 -0.45
C ILE A 64 5.95 -1.28 -0.03
N SER A 65 6.31 -1.05 1.24
CA SER A 65 7.60 -1.39 1.81
C SER A 65 7.82 -2.92 1.83
N HIS A 66 6.79 -3.68 2.22
CA HIS A 66 6.75 -5.13 2.22
C HIS A 66 5.32 -5.68 2.41
N LEU A 67 5.12 -6.98 2.17
CA LEU A 67 3.80 -7.62 2.18
C LEU A 67 3.33 -8.12 3.57
N HIS A 68 3.59 -7.35 4.62
CA HIS A 68 2.91 -7.61 5.89
C HIS A 68 1.54 -6.92 5.91
N LYS A 69 0.57 -7.57 6.57
CA LYS A 69 -0.83 -7.14 6.57
C LYS A 69 -0.99 -5.74 7.16
N ASP A 70 -0.23 -5.40 8.18
CA ASP A 70 -0.19 -4.07 8.79
C ASP A 70 0.41 -2.99 7.89
N HIS A 71 1.05 -3.33 6.76
CA HIS A 71 1.55 -2.36 5.79
C HIS A 71 0.71 -2.32 4.51
N CYS A 72 0.29 -3.47 3.99
CA CYS A 72 -0.48 -3.52 2.73
C CYS A 72 -1.99 -3.76 2.94
N GLY A 73 -2.49 -3.85 4.17
CA GLY A 73 -3.86 -4.28 4.47
C GLY A 73 -4.93 -3.36 3.90
N GLY A 74 -4.70 -2.05 3.93
CA GLY A 74 -5.57 -1.04 3.33
C GLY A 74 -5.43 -0.87 1.82
N LEU A 75 -4.52 -1.60 1.15
CA LEU A 75 -4.20 -1.37 -0.25
C LEU A 75 -5.38 -1.60 -1.20
N LEU A 76 -6.16 -2.66 -0.99
CA LEU A 76 -7.30 -2.97 -1.86
C LEU A 76 -8.37 -1.86 -1.79
N ASP A 77 -8.73 -1.44 -0.58
CA ASP A 77 -9.66 -0.32 -0.34
C ASP A 77 -9.13 0.99 -0.97
N LEU A 78 -7.83 1.25 -0.83
CA LEU A 78 -7.17 2.43 -1.41
C LEU A 78 -7.31 2.46 -2.94
N VAL A 79 -6.89 1.40 -3.63
CA VAL A 79 -6.83 1.42 -5.11
C VAL A 79 -8.21 1.32 -5.76
N GLU A 80 -9.26 0.98 -5.01
CA GLU A 80 -10.64 1.10 -5.48
C GLU A 80 -11.09 2.57 -5.54
N GLN A 81 -10.58 3.42 -4.64
CA GLN A 81 -11.04 4.80 -4.46
C GLN A 81 -10.08 5.86 -5.03
N VAL A 82 -8.78 5.58 -5.08
CA VAL A 82 -7.71 6.52 -5.45
C VAL A 82 -6.98 5.99 -6.68
N GLU A 83 -6.71 6.88 -7.64
CA GLU A 83 -5.87 6.55 -8.80
C GLU A 83 -4.38 6.55 -8.41
N VAL A 84 -3.60 5.62 -8.96
CA VAL A 84 -2.15 5.52 -8.68
C VAL A 84 -1.39 5.63 -9.99
N GLY A 85 -0.51 6.64 -10.10
CA GLY A 85 0.35 6.83 -11.27
C GLY A 85 1.44 5.76 -11.35
N GLU A 86 2.20 5.60 -10.27
CA GLU A 86 3.27 4.61 -10.17
C GLU A 86 3.19 3.84 -8.84
N LEU A 87 3.47 2.53 -8.88
CA LEU A 87 3.61 1.67 -7.71
C LEU A 87 5.04 1.17 -7.59
N TRP A 88 5.69 1.39 -6.45
CA TRP A 88 6.99 0.80 -6.11
C TRP A 88 6.84 -0.27 -5.04
N VAL A 89 7.42 -1.45 -5.28
CA VAL A 89 7.36 -2.60 -4.36
C VAL A 89 8.69 -3.34 -4.32
N ASN A 90 8.96 -4.04 -3.22
CA ASN A 90 10.11 -4.94 -3.11
C ASN A 90 9.87 -6.33 -3.74
N TYR A 91 8.61 -6.66 -4.01
CA TYR A 91 8.20 -7.93 -4.62
C TYR A 91 7.00 -7.69 -5.54
N LEU A 92 7.11 -8.18 -6.77
CA LEU A 92 6.02 -8.17 -7.73
C LEU A 92 5.74 -9.61 -8.17
N ALA A 93 4.52 -10.08 -7.90
CA ALA A 93 4.11 -11.42 -8.31
C ALA A 93 4.05 -11.53 -9.84
N PRO A 94 4.27 -12.73 -10.42
CA PRO A 94 4.07 -12.93 -11.86
C PRO A 94 2.67 -12.49 -12.29
N ARG A 95 2.57 -11.76 -13.41
CA ARG A 95 1.31 -11.15 -13.90
C ARG A 95 0.12 -12.12 -13.97
N ARG A 96 0.36 -13.39 -14.29
CA ARG A 96 -0.67 -14.45 -14.30
C ARG A 96 -1.41 -14.65 -12.97
N HIS A 97 -0.87 -14.14 -11.86
CA HIS A 97 -1.47 -14.24 -10.53
C HIS A 97 -2.21 -12.97 -10.11
N TRP A 98 -2.16 -11.90 -10.89
CA TRP A 98 -2.86 -10.66 -10.55
C TRP A 98 -4.37 -10.90 -10.63
N GLY A 99 -5.09 -10.51 -9.59
CA GLY A 99 -6.52 -10.80 -9.44
C GLY A 99 -6.84 -12.15 -8.79
N CYS A 100 -5.85 -13.03 -8.58
CA CYS A 100 -6.10 -14.31 -7.90
C CYS A 100 -6.32 -14.11 -6.40
N THR A 101 -7.12 -15.00 -5.82
CA THR A 101 -7.21 -15.21 -4.37
C THR A 101 -6.94 -16.67 -4.06
N PHE A 102 -6.43 -16.92 -2.87
CA PHE A 102 -6.09 -18.25 -2.38
C PHE A 102 -6.92 -18.60 -1.16
N PRO A 103 -7.43 -19.83 -1.06
CA PRO A 103 -8.09 -20.29 0.15
C PRO A 103 -7.08 -20.35 1.31
N ILE A 104 -7.51 -19.94 2.50
CA ILE A 104 -6.71 -19.98 3.72
C ILE A 104 -7.27 -21.09 4.60
N SER A 105 -6.47 -22.12 4.86
CA SER A 105 -6.83 -23.23 5.75
C SER A 105 -6.17 -23.10 7.12
N ASP A 106 -6.89 -23.47 8.18
CA ASP A 106 -6.35 -23.49 9.55
C ASP A 106 -5.24 -24.53 9.77
N HIS A 107 -5.12 -25.51 8.87
CA HIS A 107 -4.01 -26.48 8.88
C HIS A 107 -2.66 -25.84 8.51
N TYR A 108 -2.66 -24.67 7.89
CA TYR A 108 -1.43 -23.99 7.52
C TYR A 108 -0.78 -23.31 8.73
N PRO A 109 0.56 -23.32 8.82
CA PRO A 109 1.29 -22.56 9.83
C PRO A 109 0.88 -21.09 9.84
N LYS A 110 0.87 -20.44 11.01
CA LYS A 110 0.47 -19.03 11.16
C LYS A 110 1.15 -18.10 10.15
N ARG A 111 2.45 -18.30 9.87
CA ARG A 111 3.21 -17.51 8.88
C ARG A 111 2.67 -17.68 7.45
N ALA A 112 2.34 -18.91 7.05
CA ALA A 112 1.77 -19.18 5.73
C ALA A 112 0.37 -18.55 5.59
N ARG A 113 -0.47 -18.65 6.63
CA ARG A 113 -1.78 -17.97 6.65
C ARG A 113 -1.62 -16.46 6.54
N SER A 114 -0.71 -15.87 7.31
CA SER A 114 -0.42 -14.43 7.27
C SER A 114 0.00 -13.97 5.88
N LEU A 115 0.91 -14.69 5.23
CA LEU A 115 1.35 -14.39 3.87
C LEU A 115 0.20 -14.49 2.86
N LEU A 116 -0.61 -15.56 2.93
CA LEU A 116 -1.76 -15.73 2.05
C LEU A 116 -2.81 -14.62 2.25
N THR A 117 -3.03 -14.17 3.49
CA THR A 117 -3.90 -13.02 3.77
C THR A 117 -3.39 -11.77 3.07
N SER A 118 -2.09 -11.44 3.19
CA SER A 118 -1.51 -10.29 2.49
C SER A 118 -1.60 -10.43 0.97
N LEU A 119 -1.35 -11.63 0.41
CA LEU A 119 -1.47 -11.88 -1.03
C LEU A 119 -2.92 -11.71 -1.53
N ASN A 120 -3.91 -12.09 -0.72
CA ASN A 120 -5.32 -11.91 -1.05
C ASN A 120 -5.77 -10.44 -1.05
N VAL A 121 -4.97 -9.53 -0.48
CA VAL A 121 -5.15 -8.07 -0.63
C VAL A 121 -4.35 -7.56 -1.82
N PHE A 122 -3.08 -7.96 -1.90
CA PHE A 122 -2.11 -7.44 -2.86
C PHE A 122 -2.44 -7.82 -4.31
N LEU A 123 -2.78 -9.09 -4.59
CA LEU A 123 -2.98 -9.57 -5.96
C LEU A 123 -4.22 -8.96 -6.63
N PRO A 124 -5.38 -8.85 -5.97
CA PRO A 124 -6.52 -8.09 -6.52
C PRO A 124 -6.19 -6.62 -6.77
N ALA A 125 -5.44 -5.98 -5.86
CA ALA A 125 -5.03 -4.59 -6.01
C ALA A 125 -4.15 -4.38 -7.27
N LEU A 126 -3.20 -5.29 -7.52
CA LEU A 126 -2.39 -5.26 -8.76
C LEU A 126 -3.26 -5.31 -10.02
N ALA A 127 -4.32 -6.13 -10.03
CA ALA A 127 -5.22 -6.21 -11.19
C ALA A 127 -6.05 -4.93 -11.39
N ILE A 128 -6.47 -4.27 -10.30
CA ILE A 128 -7.18 -2.98 -10.39
C ILE A 128 -6.25 -1.91 -10.97
N MET A 129 -5.06 -1.78 -10.40
CA MET A 129 -4.05 -0.82 -10.84
C MET A 129 -3.61 -1.07 -12.29
N GLU A 130 -3.46 -2.32 -12.71
CA GLU A 130 -3.18 -2.67 -14.11
C GLU A 130 -4.28 -2.17 -15.06
N ARG A 131 -5.55 -2.40 -14.72
CA ARG A 131 -6.68 -1.91 -15.52
C ARG A 131 -6.76 -0.39 -15.57
N ARG A 132 -6.25 0.30 -14.54
CA ARG A 132 -6.19 1.77 -14.45
C ARG A 132 -4.92 2.37 -15.06
N GLY A 133 -4.02 1.55 -15.61
CA GLY A 133 -2.81 2.03 -16.28
C GLY A 133 -1.68 2.45 -15.33
N THR A 134 -1.68 2.00 -14.08
CA THR A 134 -0.60 2.26 -13.12
C THR A 134 0.72 1.64 -13.60
N HIS A 135 1.80 2.42 -13.54
CA HIS A 135 3.15 1.93 -13.83
C HIS A 135 3.69 1.13 -12.63
N MET A 136 4.06 -0.14 -12.84
CA MET A 136 4.54 -1.03 -11.77
C MET A 136 6.06 -1.15 -11.80
N ARG A 137 6.74 -0.81 -10.70
CA ARG A 137 8.18 -0.95 -10.55
C ARG A 137 8.51 -1.85 -9.35
N MET A 138 9.16 -2.98 -9.64
CA MET A 138 9.85 -3.75 -8.61
C MET A 138 11.21 -3.10 -8.36
N LEU A 139 11.51 -2.76 -7.12
CA LEU A 139 12.82 -2.27 -6.70
C LEU A 139 13.75 -3.49 -6.57
N ASP A 140 14.66 -3.67 -7.52
CA ASP A 140 15.83 -4.52 -7.33
C ASP A 140 16.90 -3.77 -6.53
N ARG A 141 17.89 -4.49 -5.99
CA ARG A 141 18.93 -3.91 -5.12
C ARG A 141 19.48 -2.63 -5.73
N THR A 142 19.69 -1.64 -4.87
CA THR A 142 20.36 -0.36 -5.11
C THR A 142 21.37 -0.52 -6.24
N GLN A 143 21.12 0.09 -7.40
CA GLN A 143 22.23 0.34 -8.30
C GLN A 143 23.27 1.09 -7.48
N GLU A 144 24.47 0.53 -7.34
CA GLU A 144 25.65 1.26 -6.90
C GLU A 144 25.86 2.39 -7.91
N ARG A 145 25.12 3.50 -7.73
CA ARG A 145 25.61 4.79 -8.20
C ARG A 145 26.79 5.07 -7.30
N GLY A 146 27.97 4.67 -7.77
CA GLY A 146 29.23 5.11 -7.22
C GLY A 146 29.13 6.62 -7.02
N PHE A 147 29.12 7.03 -5.76
CA PHE A 147 29.50 8.38 -5.42
C PHE A 147 30.93 8.50 -5.88
N LEU A 148 31.11 9.12 -7.05
CA LEU A 148 32.40 9.59 -7.52
C LEU A 148 32.97 10.47 -6.41
N SER A 149 34.04 10.00 -5.77
CA SER A 149 35.01 10.83 -5.06
C SER A 149 36.19 11.14 -5.97
#